data_AF-A0A330HL52-F1
#
_entry.id   AF-A0A330HL52-F1
#
_cell.length_a   1.000
_cell.length_b   1.000
_cell.length_c   1.000
_cell.angle_alpha   90.00
_cell.angle_beta   90.00
_cell.angle_gamma   90.00
#
_symmetry.space_group_name_H-M   'P 1'
#
loop_
_entity.id
_entity.type
_entity.pdbx_description
1 polymer ?
#
loop_
_entity_poly.entity_id
_entity_poly.type
_entity_poly.pdbx_seq_one_letter_code
_entity_poly.pdbx_strand_id
1 'polypeptide(L)'
;MKPFLEGHEDPLTVLVAREMDAVSDVDVVAWAGCHAAPPSYAEDSDYQELLRSNPRNPLALGKAHGHLTSLVARVFADFDPSSAQAGEMARRLFLRRIRSYLHSDLEPLQICRMIPPIEERYDYPYWLGNLYDVCDWMDARTTRDQALHLRDAIEQILSDNGESQLPDATE
;
A
#
# COMPACT_ATOMS: atom_id res chain seq x y z
N MET A 1 -14.06 -9.82 -0.76
CA MET A 1 -12.87 -9.18 -0.14
C MET A 1 -13.17 -7.72 0.10
N LYS A 2 -12.81 -7.18 1.28
CA LYS A 2 -12.80 -5.74 1.52
C LYS A 2 -11.59 -5.14 0.76
N PRO A 3 -11.75 -4.06 -0.01
CA PRO A 3 -10.61 -3.42 -0.66
C PRO A 3 -9.67 -2.84 0.40
N PHE A 4 -8.37 -2.79 0.10
CA PHE A 4 -7.37 -2.21 1.03
C PHE A 4 -7.48 -0.68 1.11
N LEU A 5 -7.94 -0.04 0.04
CA LEU A 5 -8.28 1.38 0.00
C LEU A 5 -9.81 1.49 0.12
N GLU A 6 -10.29 2.29 1.07
CA GLU A 6 -11.71 2.41 1.40
C GLU A 6 -12.36 3.68 0.81
N GLY A 7 -11.67 4.35 -0.12
CA GLY A 7 -12.14 5.53 -0.85
C GLY A 7 -12.07 6.84 -0.06
N HIS A 8 -11.87 6.76 1.26
CA HIS A 8 -11.61 7.92 2.12
C HIS A 8 -10.13 8.37 2.14
N GLU A 9 -9.21 7.52 1.65
CA GLU A 9 -7.78 7.85 1.60
C GLU A 9 -7.54 9.04 0.67
N ASP A 10 -6.68 9.96 1.08
CA ASP A 10 -6.22 11.05 0.23
C ASP A 10 -5.20 10.56 -0.83
N PRO A 11 -4.96 11.34 -1.90
CA PRO A 11 -4.04 10.95 -2.98
C PRO A 11 -2.62 10.65 -2.48
N LEU A 12 -2.16 11.33 -1.42
CA LEU A 12 -0.83 11.16 -0.85
C LEU A 12 -0.70 9.77 -0.19
N THR A 13 -1.71 9.36 0.58
CA THR A 13 -1.82 8.03 1.19
C THR A 13 -1.81 6.93 0.13
N VAL A 14 -2.56 7.15 -0.96
CA VAL A 14 -2.60 6.19 -2.08
C VAL A 14 -1.26 6.12 -2.81
N LEU A 15 -0.58 7.26 -3.00
CA LEU A 15 0.75 7.29 -3.60
C LEU A 15 1.74 6.50 -2.73
N VAL A 16 1.79 6.76 -1.42
CA VAL A 16 2.68 6.02 -0.51
C VAL A 16 2.38 4.52 -0.55
N ALA A 17 1.10 4.13 -0.53
CA ALA A 17 0.71 2.73 -0.64
C ALA A 17 1.21 2.09 -1.96
N ARG A 18 1.11 2.82 -3.07
CA ARG A 18 1.54 2.36 -4.39
C ARG A 18 3.06 2.26 -4.48
N GLU A 19 3.77 3.24 -3.92
CA GLU A 19 5.23 3.33 -3.93
C GLU A 19 5.93 2.22 -3.14
N MET A 20 5.23 1.59 -2.20
CA MET A 20 5.69 0.41 -1.47
C MET A 20 5.05 -0.90 -1.96
N ASP A 21 4.44 -0.91 -3.15
CA ASP A 21 3.79 -2.09 -3.74
C ASP A 21 2.68 -2.75 -2.86
N ALA A 22 2.13 -2.03 -1.88
CA ALA A 22 1.00 -2.53 -1.10
C ALA A 22 -0.29 -2.60 -1.94
N VAL A 23 -0.39 -1.75 -2.96
CA VAL A 23 -1.49 -1.69 -3.93
C VAL A 23 -0.96 -1.66 -5.36
N SER A 24 -1.77 -2.14 -6.30
CA SER A 24 -1.48 -2.11 -7.73
C SER A 24 -2.10 -0.89 -8.42
N ASP A 25 -1.74 -0.65 -9.68
CA ASP A 25 -2.39 0.39 -10.49
C ASP A 25 -3.90 0.15 -10.66
N VAL A 26 -4.35 -1.11 -10.61
CA VAL A 26 -5.78 -1.45 -10.66
C VAL A 26 -6.47 -0.96 -9.40
N ASP A 27 -5.83 -1.11 -8.24
CA ASP A 27 -6.35 -0.63 -6.96
C ASP A 27 -6.36 0.91 -6.91
N VAL A 28 -5.37 1.58 -7.50
CA VAL A 28 -5.35 3.05 -7.64
C VAL A 28 -6.54 3.55 -8.47
N VAL A 29 -6.79 2.95 -9.64
CA VAL A 29 -7.94 3.31 -10.48
C VAL A 29 -9.25 3.00 -9.77
N ALA A 30 -9.34 1.85 -9.08
CA ALA A 30 -10.52 1.49 -8.31
C ALA A 30 -10.79 2.48 -7.15
N TRP A 31 -9.74 2.92 -6.45
CA TRP A 31 -9.83 3.97 -5.43
C TRP A 31 -10.35 5.27 -6.04
N ALA A 32 -9.79 5.72 -7.16
CA ALA A 32 -10.24 6.96 -7.79
C ALA A 32 -11.75 6.90 -8.10
N GLY A 33 -12.25 5.76 -8.57
CA GLY A 33 -13.67 5.55 -8.87
C GLY A 33 -14.61 5.58 -7.67
N CYS A 34 -14.12 5.36 -6.44
CA CYS A 34 -14.92 5.45 -5.21
C CYS A 34 -14.56 6.63 -4.31
N HIS A 35 -13.49 7.37 -4.64
CA HIS A 35 -12.99 8.49 -3.84
C HIS A 35 -13.85 9.74 -4.02
N ALA A 36 -14.30 10.30 -2.89
CA ALA A 36 -15.04 11.55 -2.86
C ALA A 36 -14.07 12.74 -2.84
N ALA A 37 -13.50 13.08 -4.00
CA ALA A 37 -12.52 14.15 -4.09
C ALA A 37 -13.10 15.51 -3.64
N PRO A 38 -12.40 16.25 -2.76
CA PRO A 38 -12.76 17.60 -2.39
C PRO A 38 -12.59 18.57 -3.57
N PRO A 39 -13.28 19.74 -3.54
CA PRO A 39 -13.22 20.72 -4.63
C PRO A 39 -11.81 21.25 -4.95
N SER A 40 -10.85 21.11 -4.05
CA SER A 40 -9.46 21.53 -4.26
C SER A 40 -8.76 20.79 -5.40
N TYR A 41 -9.18 19.56 -5.72
CA TYR A 41 -8.59 18.79 -6.83
C TYR A 41 -9.58 17.89 -7.57
N ALA A 42 -10.87 17.97 -7.28
CA ALA A 42 -11.90 17.20 -8.00
C ALA A 42 -11.85 17.40 -9.52
N GLU A 43 -11.48 18.61 -9.99
CA GLU A 43 -11.36 18.95 -11.42
C GLU A 43 -9.91 18.89 -11.95
N ASP A 44 -8.95 18.39 -11.17
CA ASP A 44 -7.57 18.24 -11.63
C ASP A 44 -7.50 17.25 -12.79
N SER A 45 -6.73 17.59 -13.83
CA SER A 45 -6.69 16.79 -15.06
C SER A 45 -6.19 15.37 -14.83
N ASP A 46 -5.18 15.17 -13.98
CA ASP A 46 -4.65 13.81 -13.73
C ASP A 46 -5.60 13.01 -12.84
N TYR A 47 -6.31 13.66 -11.90
CA TYR A 47 -7.39 12.98 -11.17
C TYR A 47 -8.53 12.54 -12.11
N GLN A 48 -8.90 13.39 -13.07
CA GLN A 48 -9.91 13.06 -14.07
C GLN A 48 -9.46 11.93 -15.01
N GLU A 49 -8.18 11.86 -15.37
CA GLU A 49 -7.63 10.73 -16.13
C GLU A 49 -7.65 9.42 -15.32
N LEU A 50 -7.40 9.47 -14.00
CA LEU A 50 -7.57 8.30 -13.13
C LEU A 50 -9.02 7.81 -13.11
N LEU A 51 -9.99 8.71 -12.98
CA LEU A 51 -11.43 8.38 -13.02
C LEU A 51 -11.87 7.73 -14.33
N ARG A 52 -11.32 8.19 -15.45
CA ARG A 52 -11.66 7.69 -16.80
C ARG A 52 -10.84 6.48 -17.21
N SER A 53 -9.80 6.13 -16.45
CA SER A 53 -8.91 5.03 -16.77
C SER A 53 -9.68 3.71 -16.78
N ASN A 54 -9.56 2.97 -17.88
CA ASN A 54 -10.13 1.65 -17.99
C ASN A 54 -9.11 0.61 -17.49
N PRO A 55 -9.36 -0.11 -16.38
CA PRO A 55 -8.41 -1.09 -15.84
C PRO A 55 -8.18 -2.29 -16.78
N ARG A 56 -9.03 -2.48 -17.81
CA ARG A 56 -8.86 -3.51 -18.85
C ARG A 56 -7.99 -3.03 -20.02
N ASN A 57 -7.57 -1.77 -20.04
CA ASN A 57 -6.65 -1.23 -21.04
C ASN A 57 -5.24 -1.11 -20.42
N PRO A 58 -4.29 -2.00 -20.77
CA PRO A 58 -2.95 -1.99 -20.18
C PRO A 58 -2.19 -0.69 -20.36
N LEU A 59 -2.40 0.01 -21.48
CA LEU A 59 -1.74 1.29 -21.76
C LEU A 59 -2.27 2.41 -20.84
N ALA A 60 -3.57 2.43 -20.59
CA ALA A 60 -4.17 3.39 -19.66
C ALA A 60 -3.76 3.06 -18.22
N LEU A 61 -3.80 1.78 -17.85
CA LEU A 61 -3.42 1.30 -16.53
C LEU A 61 -1.96 1.62 -16.20
N GLY A 62 -1.04 1.41 -17.16
CA GLY A 62 0.38 1.71 -16.98
C GLY A 62 0.70 3.22 -16.83
N LYS A 63 -0.28 4.11 -17.04
CA LYS A 63 -0.14 5.55 -16.78
C LYS A 63 -0.74 5.97 -15.43
N ALA A 64 -1.51 5.11 -14.77
CA ALA A 64 -2.22 5.46 -13.53
C ALA A 64 -1.26 5.97 -12.45
N HIS A 65 -0.13 5.29 -12.25
CA HIS A 65 0.89 5.75 -11.32
C HIS A 65 1.42 7.15 -11.67
N GLY A 66 1.72 7.42 -12.93
CA GLY A 66 2.18 8.74 -13.39
C GLY A 66 1.15 9.86 -13.17
N HIS A 67 -0.14 9.57 -13.40
CA HIS A 67 -1.24 10.49 -13.11
C HIS A 67 -1.33 10.79 -11.60
N LEU A 68 -1.27 9.75 -10.76
CA LEU A 68 -1.29 9.90 -9.30
C LEU A 68 -0.11 10.74 -8.80
N THR A 69 1.10 10.47 -9.27
CA THR A 69 2.31 11.22 -8.91
C THR A 69 2.19 12.69 -9.31
N SER A 70 1.68 12.96 -10.52
CA SER A 70 1.50 14.32 -11.03
C SER A 70 0.42 15.10 -10.27
N LEU A 71 -0.67 14.44 -9.90
CA LEU A 71 -1.70 15.00 -9.01
C LEU A 71 -1.09 15.38 -7.66
N VAL A 72 -0.37 14.47 -7.02
CA VAL A 72 0.23 14.71 -5.70
C VAL A 72 1.22 15.87 -5.76
N ALA A 73 2.10 15.90 -6.76
CA ALA A 73 3.08 16.97 -6.93
C ALA A 73 2.45 18.37 -7.08
N ARG A 74 1.24 18.47 -7.65
CA ARG A 74 0.54 19.75 -7.79
C ARG A 74 -0.27 20.13 -6.56
N VAL A 75 -1.00 19.18 -5.99
CA VAL A 75 -1.97 19.44 -4.90
C VAL A 75 -1.27 19.46 -3.53
N PHE A 76 -0.19 18.71 -3.39
CA PHE A 76 0.58 18.54 -2.16
C PHE A 76 2.05 18.89 -2.43
N ALA A 77 2.32 20.11 -2.91
CA ALA A 77 3.63 20.54 -3.38
C ALA A 77 4.76 20.45 -2.33
N ASP A 78 4.42 20.50 -1.04
CA ASP A 78 5.39 20.39 0.06
C ASP A 78 5.67 18.94 0.49
N PHE A 79 5.01 17.95 -0.13
CA PHE A 79 5.22 16.55 0.20
C PHE A 79 6.47 15.98 -0.46
N ASP A 80 7.38 15.45 0.37
CA ASP A 80 8.51 14.64 -0.08
C ASP A 80 8.24 13.16 0.27
N PRO A 81 8.18 12.26 -0.74
CA PRO A 81 7.95 10.83 -0.52
C PRO A 81 9.08 10.13 0.27
N SER A 82 10.24 10.77 0.40
CA SER A 82 11.40 10.28 1.17
C SER A 82 11.47 10.86 2.59
N SER A 83 10.53 11.73 2.95
CA SER A 83 10.51 12.37 4.27
C SER A 83 10.17 11.39 5.40
N ALA A 84 10.52 11.75 6.63
CA ALA A 84 10.10 11.01 7.83
C ALA A 84 8.58 10.89 7.96
N GLN A 85 7.83 11.91 7.49
CA GLN A 85 6.37 11.88 7.44
C GLN A 85 5.86 10.79 6.49
N ALA A 86 6.47 10.66 5.31
CA ALA A 86 6.15 9.60 4.36
C ALA A 86 6.52 8.23 4.92
N GLY A 87 7.67 8.11 5.60
CA GLY A 87 8.10 6.86 6.26
C GLY A 87 7.14 6.39 7.34
N GLU A 88 6.64 7.29 8.18
CA GLU A 88 5.64 6.93 9.19
C GLU A 88 4.27 6.58 8.57
N MET A 89 3.92 7.19 7.43
CA MET A 89 2.74 6.81 6.66
C MET A 89 2.88 5.42 6.05
N ALA A 90 4.03 5.13 5.44
CA ALA A 90 4.38 3.83 4.89
C ALA A 90 4.31 2.77 6.00
N ARG A 91 4.87 3.04 7.19
CA ARG A 91 4.79 2.15 8.35
C ARG A 91 3.34 1.79 8.68
N ARG A 92 2.46 2.77 8.87
CA ARG A 92 1.04 2.51 9.20
C ARG A 92 0.34 1.68 8.12
N LEU A 93 0.54 2.02 6.85
CA LEU A 93 -0.08 1.31 5.74
C LEU A 93 0.46 -0.12 5.61
N PHE A 94 1.77 -0.30 5.81
CA PHE A 94 2.43 -1.59 5.82
C PHE A 94 1.89 -2.49 6.93
N LEU A 95 1.81 -1.99 8.17
CA LEU A 95 1.23 -2.71 9.31
C LEU A 95 -0.23 -3.10 9.06
N ARG A 96 -1.04 -2.19 8.49
CA ARG A 96 -2.42 -2.47 8.05
C ARG A 96 -2.47 -3.59 7.01
N ARG A 97 -1.51 -3.60 6.07
CA ARG A 97 -1.46 -4.57 4.97
C ARG A 97 -1.05 -5.96 5.46
N ILE A 98 -0.01 -6.08 6.27
CA ILE A 98 0.41 -7.37 6.83
C ILE A 98 -0.61 -7.93 7.83
N ARG A 99 -1.33 -7.08 8.57
CA ARG A 99 -2.48 -7.55 9.39
C ARG A 99 -3.56 -8.18 8.52
N SER A 100 -3.86 -7.58 7.37
CA SER A 100 -4.82 -8.14 6.44
C SER A 100 -4.39 -9.52 5.96
N TYR A 101 -3.09 -9.80 5.80
CA TYR A 101 -2.60 -11.13 5.44
C TYR A 101 -3.01 -12.21 6.46
N LEU A 102 -3.17 -11.89 7.74
CA LEU A 102 -3.61 -12.86 8.76
C LEU A 102 -5.08 -13.28 8.59
N HIS A 103 -5.89 -12.48 7.89
CA HIS A 103 -7.36 -12.64 7.85
C HIS A 103 -7.96 -12.63 6.43
N SER A 104 -7.14 -12.54 5.40
CA SER A 104 -7.60 -12.44 4.01
C SER A 104 -6.75 -13.31 3.06
N ASP A 105 -7.24 -13.44 1.83
CA ASP A 105 -6.62 -14.22 0.76
C ASP A 105 -5.42 -13.50 0.11
N LEU A 106 -4.63 -12.75 0.89
CA LEU A 106 -3.38 -12.20 0.37
C LEU A 106 -2.36 -13.32 0.19
N GLU A 107 -1.77 -13.37 -1.00
CA GLU A 107 -0.71 -14.31 -1.30
C GLU A 107 0.60 -13.87 -0.65
N PRO A 108 1.45 -14.80 -0.19
CA PRO A 108 2.69 -14.46 0.50
C PRO A 108 3.61 -13.51 -0.29
N LEU A 109 3.69 -13.70 -1.62
CA LEU A 109 4.50 -12.85 -2.48
C LEU A 109 4.04 -11.38 -2.47
N GLN A 110 2.75 -11.12 -2.24
CA GLN A 110 2.25 -9.74 -2.15
C GLN A 110 2.80 -9.02 -0.91
N ILE A 111 3.12 -9.75 0.16
CA ILE A 111 3.78 -9.17 1.34
C ILE A 111 5.26 -8.94 1.06
N CYS A 112 5.93 -9.94 0.51
CA CYS A 112 7.37 -9.88 0.25
C CYS A 112 7.77 -8.79 -0.76
N ARG A 113 6.90 -8.50 -1.74
CA ARG A 113 7.15 -7.44 -2.72
C ARG A 113 7.20 -6.03 -2.11
N MET A 114 6.60 -5.82 -0.94
CA MET A 114 6.66 -4.51 -0.30
C MET A 114 8.05 -4.19 0.28
N ILE A 115 8.89 -5.21 0.55
CA ILE A 115 10.14 -5.05 1.30
C ILE A 115 11.17 -4.21 0.52
N PRO A 116 11.57 -4.57 -0.73
CA PRO A 116 12.60 -3.82 -1.43
C PRO A 116 12.32 -2.31 -1.60
N PRO A 117 11.12 -1.86 -2.03
CA PRO A 117 10.86 -0.44 -2.19
C PRO A 117 10.78 0.32 -0.86
N ILE A 118 10.48 -0.36 0.26
CA ILE A 118 10.54 0.25 1.59
C ILE A 118 12.00 0.42 2.03
N GLU A 119 12.83 -0.61 1.87
CA GLU A 119 14.24 -0.58 2.26
C GLU A 119 15.01 0.48 1.46
N GLU A 120 14.80 0.53 0.14
CA GLU A 120 15.43 1.51 -0.74
C GLU A 120 15.08 2.95 -0.35
N ARG A 121 13.82 3.19 0.04
CA ARG A 121 13.31 4.54 0.29
C ARG A 121 13.53 5.04 1.72
N TYR A 122 13.47 4.15 2.70
CA TYR A 122 13.45 4.50 4.12
C TYR A 122 14.63 3.93 4.91
N ASP A 123 15.69 3.50 4.22
CA ASP A 123 16.97 3.05 4.79
C ASP A 123 16.80 1.92 5.84
N TYR A 124 16.25 0.79 5.39
CA TYR A 124 16.04 -0.42 6.21
C TYR A 124 15.36 -0.13 7.57
N PRO A 125 14.12 0.37 7.55
CA PRO A 125 13.49 0.81 8.77
C PRO A 125 13.21 -0.37 9.72
N TYR A 126 13.48 -0.15 11.02
CA TYR A 126 13.35 -1.18 12.06
C TYR A 126 11.98 -1.87 12.14
N TRP A 127 10.92 -1.19 11.70
CA TRP A 127 9.55 -1.70 11.75
C TRP A 127 9.25 -2.79 10.71
N LEU A 128 10.16 -3.07 9.78
CA LEU A 128 10.09 -4.26 8.90
C LEU A 128 10.45 -5.56 9.61
N GLY A 129 11.09 -5.50 10.77
CA GLY A 129 11.54 -6.69 11.51
C GLY A 129 12.41 -7.61 10.65
N ASN A 130 12.16 -8.91 10.72
CA ASN A 130 12.94 -9.93 10.00
C ASN A 130 12.33 -10.36 8.64
N LEU A 131 11.53 -9.50 8.01
CA LEU A 131 10.80 -9.91 6.81
C LEU A 131 11.69 -10.19 5.60
N TYR A 132 12.85 -9.52 5.50
CA TYR A 132 13.83 -9.79 4.46
C TYR A 132 14.19 -11.28 4.41
N ASP A 133 14.69 -11.82 5.53
CA ASP A 133 15.08 -13.23 5.64
C ASP A 133 13.91 -14.19 5.43
N VAL A 134 12.73 -13.82 5.93
CA VAL A 134 11.50 -14.62 5.83
C VAL A 134 11.01 -14.72 4.38
N CYS A 135 11.28 -13.69 3.59
CA CYS A 135 10.85 -13.58 2.19
C CYS A 135 11.87 -14.06 1.16
N ASP A 136 13.10 -14.37 1.57
CA ASP A 136 14.21 -14.70 0.67
C ASP A 136 13.96 -15.98 -0.17
N TRP A 137 13.10 -16.87 0.33
CA TRP A 137 12.75 -18.15 -0.32
C TRP A 137 11.37 -18.15 -1.00
N MET A 138 10.73 -16.98 -1.08
CA MET A 138 9.35 -16.84 -1.52
C MET A 138 9.26 -16.53 -3.02
N ASP A 139 8.41 -17.25 -3.75
CA ASP A 139 8.15 -17.00 -5.16
C ASP A 139 6.63 -16.91 -5.46
N ALA A 140 6.29 -16.75 -6.74
CA ALA A 140 4.90 -16.60 -7.18
C ALA A 140 4.07 -17.89 -7.06
N ARG A 141 4.69 -19.03 -6.75
CA ARG A 141 4.07 -20.33 -6.59
C ARG A 141 3.97 -20.74 -5.13
N THR A 142 4.69 -20.08 -4.22
CA THR A 142 4.62 -20.37 -2.79
C THR A 142 3.22 -20.07 -2.26
N THR A 143 2.55 -21.11 -1.75
CA THR A 143 1.22 -20.97 -1.16
C THR A 143 1.31 -20.53 0.30
N ARG A 144 0.19 -20.06 0.85
CA ARG A 144 0.09 -19.71 2.27
C ARG A 144 0.44 -20.86 3.21
N ASP A 145 0.02 -22.09 2.86
CA ASP A 145 0.32 -23.30 3.65
C ASP A 145 1.81 -23.65 3.66
N GLN A 146 2.56 -23.24 2.64
CA GLN A 146 4.02 -23.40 2.58
C GLN A 146 4.76 -22.27 3.30
N ALA A 147 4.08 -21.14 3.52
CA ALA A 147 4.62 -19.92 4.11
C ALA A 147 4.12 -19.68 5.54
N LEU A 148 3.99 -20.75 6.34
CA LEU A 148 3.53 -20.62 7.73
C LEU A 148 4.48 -19.75 8.56
N HIS A 149 5.77 -19.78 8.27
CA HIS A 149 6.78 -18.94 8.91
C HIS A 149 6.55 -17.43 8.68
N LEU A 150 5.96 -17.06 7.54
CA LEU A 150 5.59 -15.67 7.25
C LEU A 150 4.49 -15.18 8.19
N ARG A 151 3.56 -16.06 8.57
CA ARG A 151 2.52 -15.72 9.55
C ARG A 151 3.13 -15.40 10.91
N ASP A 152 4.01 -16.26 11.41
CA ASP A 152 4.65 -16.08 12.72
C ASP A 152 5.49 -14.79 12.75
N ALA A 153 6.21 -14.51 11.66
CA ALA A 153 6.98 -13.27 11.51
C ALA A 153 6.09 -12.02 11.52
N ILE A 154 4.96 -12.06 10.81
CA ILE A 154 3.99 -10.95 10.80
C ILE A 154 3.40 -10.72 12.19
N GLU A 155 3.04 -11.78 12.91
CA GLU A 155 2.51 -11.68 14.28
C GLU A 155 3.54 -11.03 15.22
N GLN A 156 4.82 -11.41 15.11
CA GLN A 156 5.91 -10.78 15.86
C GLN A 156 6.08 -9.30 15.52
N ILE A 157 6.08 -8.95 14.23
CA ILE A 157 6.23 -7.55 13.77
C ILE A 157 5.09 -6.66 14.28
N LEU A 158 3.85 -7.16 14.24
CA LEU A 158 2.71 -6.43 14.79
C LEU A 158 2.88 -6.21 16.30
N SER A 159 3.28 -7.25 17.04
CA SER A 159 3.58 -7.13 18.47
C SER A 159 4.66 -6.08 18.76
N ASP A 160 5.80 -6.13 18.04
CA ASP A 160 6.93 -5.22 18.24
C ASP A 160 6.60 -3.76 17.89
N ASN A 161 5.65 -3.55 16.98
CA ASN A 161 5.16 -2.22 16.62
C ASN A 161 4.05 -1.69 17.54
N GLY A 162 3.72 -2.41 18.61
CA GLY A 162 2.67 -2.03 19.58
C GLY A 162 1.26 -2.27 19.06
N GLU A 163 1.10 -3.00 17.96
CA GLU A 163 -0.18 -3.33 17.35
C GLU A 163 -0.72 -4.61 18.00
N SER A 164 -1.36 -4.47 19.17
CA SER A 164 -2.03 -5.59 19.84
C SER A 164 -3.17 -6.14 18.98
N GLN A 165 -3.33 -7.47 18.93
CA GLN A 165 -4.52 -8.13 18.35
C GLN A 165 -5.77 -7.81 19.18
N LEU A 166 -6.36 -6.65 18.99
CA LEU A 166 -7.72 -6.38 19.41
C LEU A 166 -8.49 -5.94 18.17
N PRO A 167 -9.57 -6.65 17.79
CA PRO A 167 -10.54 -6.05 16.89
C PRO A 167 -11.07 -4.81 17.59
N ASP A 168 -11.17 -3.69 16.87
CA ASP A 168 -11.93 -2.53 17.32
C ASP A 168 -13.32 -3.03 17.75
N ALA A 169 -13.52 -3.15 19.06
CA ALA A 169 -14.82 -3.31 19.65
C ALA A 169 -15.48 -1.94 19.51
N THR A 170 -16.28 -1.79 18.45
CA THR A 170 -17.27 -0.72 18.35
C THR A 170 -18.18 -0.76 19.57
N GLU A 171 -18.11 0.28 20.40
CA GLU A 171 -19.24 0.81 21.17
C GLU A 171 -19.67 2.15 20.56
#